data_AF-A0A1G5E3Y3-F1
#
_entry.id   AF-A0A1G5E3Y3-F1
#
_cell.length_a   1.000
_cell.length_b   1.000
_cell.length_c   1.000
_cell.angle_alpha   90.00
_cell.angle_beta   90.00
_cell.angle_gamma   90.00
#
_symmetry.space_group_name_H-M   'P 1'
#
loop_
_entity.id
_entity.type
_entity.pdbx_description
1 polymer ?
#
loop_
_entity_poly.entity_id
_entity_poly.type
_entity_poly.pdbx_seq_one_letter_code
_entity_poly.pdbx_strand_id
1 'polypeptide(L)'
;MHIEHDGAGCYVSFDTALCDGCTRCVRGCPTKALRVRKGKVVHKQEACIGCGNCLRICPMGVVRAATTELSQLKKSRISVALVTPILYAQFPGVLPKDILKGLKRLGFHHTVDMSYFFEMFQFATEEFIRQNRRTQEAPWPLISPVCPVVLRLIQTRFPSLIPHIHPIKRPVALMAKKVTRILSKHYGVNEGFISMVYINPCPTKKGDNPSTPDQSFTNGGPYAMGICDIYSRLAKEVEHVRNIEAIPMAFASYEFEQCTSGDGLLWGMSGGETVASDIEKSLSVSGLDETVSMLEKIEMGLFRDTEYIELRACTEGCLGGALTAIDKYLAKSASQRMITLLGTGKRLNRDRINRLYEKEWFFSKRAEQGGFEGDGFASTPFTIEEMRKIDGLIQLINGRDCAACGAPDCRTFAEDVVRGEAPVEACLLLRARGLSGEQVMTFINSKECGHACQGLG
;
A
#
# COMPACT_ATOMS: atom_id res chain seq x y z
N MET A 1 -28.27 -3.97 -1.92
CA MET A 1 -27.19 -3.07 -1.46
C MET A 1 -26.84 -2.17 -2.62
N HIS A 2 -27.20 -0.90 -2.54
CA HIS A 2 -26.85 0.08 -3.57
C HIS A 2 -25.45 0.62 -3.26
N ILE A 3 -24.42 -0.11 -3.69
CA ILE A 3 -23.05 0.40 -3.70
C ILE A 3 -22.99 1.36 -4.90
N GLU A 4 -22.76 2.65 -4.67
CA GLU A 4 -22.37 3.54 -5.75
C GLU A 4 -21.08 2.98 -6.35
N HIS A 5 -21.16 2.54 -7.61
CA HIS A 5 -20.04 1.98 -8.34
C HIS A 5 -19.06 3.12 -8.67
N ASP A 6 -18.23 3.49 -7.70
CA ASP A 6 -16.98 4.18 -7.97
C ASP A 6 -16.21 3.33 -8.99
N GLY A 7 -15.94 3.92 -10.16
CA GLY A 7 -15.50 3.22 -11.37
C GLY A 7 -14.22 2.38 -11.24
N ALA A 8 -13.87 1.70 -12.34
CA ALA A 8 -12.62 0.95 -12.45
C ALA A 8 -11.42 1.82 -12.03
N GLY A 9 -10.57 1.30 -11.14
CA GLY A 9 -9.35 1.97 -10.66
C GLY A 9 -9.31 2.33 -9.17
N CYS A 10 -10.27 1.92 -8.34
CA CYS A 10 -10.28 2.29 -6.92
C CYS A 10 -9.49 1.31 -6.02
N TYR A 11 -8.87 1.83 -4.94
CA TYR A 11 -8.29 1.02 -3.86
C TYR A 11 -9.29 0.72 -2.74
N VAL A 12 -10.27 1.61 -2.57
CA VAL A 12 -11.36 1.52 -1.59
C VAL A 12 -12.63 2.05 -2.23
N SER A 13 -13.78 1.51 -1.83
CA SER A 13 -15.12 2.00 -2.20
C SER A 13 -15.92 2.36 -0.95
N PHE A 14 -16.97 3.16 -1.12
CA PHE A 14 -17.79 3.68 -0.03
C PHE A 14 -19.27 3.34 -0.24
N ASP A 15 -19.89 2.68 0.73
CA ASP A 15 -21.34 2.55 0.80
C ASP A 15 -21.92 3.81 1.46
N THR A 16 -22.11 4.85 0.64
CA THR A 16 -22.54 6.18 1.10
C THR A 16 -23.90 6.14 1.79
N ALA A 17 -24.75 5.13 1.56
CA ALA A 17 -26.01 4.97 2.28
C ALA A 17 -25.79 4.83 3.80
N LEU A 18 -24.74 4.14 4.23
CA LEU A 18 -24.38 3.93 5.63
C LEU A 18 -23.65 5.12 6.28
N CYS A 19 -23.26 6.14 5.49
CA CYS A 19 -22.46 7.26 5.97
C CYS A 19 -23.30 8.29 6.74
N ASP A 20 -22.87 8.63 7.94
CA ASP A 20 -23.48 9.67 8.80
C ASP A 20 -22.76 11.03 8.71
N GLY A 21 -21.66 11.11 7.94
CA GLY A 21 -20.89 12.33 7.77
C GLY A 21 -20.01 12.72 8.95
N CYS A 22 -19.66 11.80 9.86
CA CYS A 22 -18.90 12.09 11.10
C CYS A 22 -17.44 12.60 10.93
N THR A 23 -16.97 12.82 9.69
CA THR A 23 -15.65 13.38 9.30
C THR A 23 -14.39 12.68 9.80
N ARG A 24 -14.47 11.57 10.56
CA ARG A 24 -13.29 10.84 11.06
C ARG A 24 -12.34 10.41 9.94
N CYS A 25 -12.88 9.84 8.86
CA CYS A 25 -12.08 9.41 7.71
C CYS A 25 -11.42 10.59 6.97
N VAL A 26 -12.08 11.75 6.96
CA VAL A 26 -11.55 12.98 6.36
C VAL A 26 -10.33 13.46 7.13
N ARG A 27 -10.42 13.56 8.47
CA ARG A 27 -9.29 13.96 9.33
C ARG A 27 -8.15 12.94 9.29
N GLY A 28 -8.47 11.66 9.21
CA GLY A 28 -7.48 10.58 9.16
C GLY A 28 -6.87 10.35 7.77
N CYS A 29 -7.25 11.11 6.73
CA CYS A 29 -6.74 10.88 5.38
C CYS A 29 -5.39 11.61 5.17
N PRO A 30 -4.27 10.87 5.03
CA PRO A 30 -2.91 11.43 4.99
C PRO A 30 -2.64 12.28 3.74
N THR A 31 -3.31 11.97 2.64
CA THR A 31 -3.19 12.67 1.36
C THR A 31 -4.40 13.54 1.08
N LYS A 32 -5.26 13.74 2.09
CA LYS A 32 -6.42 14.64 1.99
C LYS A 32 -7.33 14.29 0.81
N ALA A 33 -7.45 13.00 0.50
CA ALA A 33 -8.25 12.47 -0.61
C ALA A 33 -9.76 12.41 -0.33
N LEU A 34 -10.19 12.72 0.89
CA LEU A 34 -11.59 12.60 1.31
C LEU A 34 -12.19 13.96 1.67
N ARG A 35 -13.48 14.11 1.38
CA ARG A 35 -14.35 15.20 1.85
C ARG A 35 -15.63 14.63 2.43
N VAL A 36 -16.36 15.43 3.19
CA VAL A 36 -17.79 15.25 3.45
C VAL A 36 -18.54 16.40 2.78
N ARG A 37 -19.55 16.05 1.99
CA ARG A 37 -20.46 16.98 1.31
C ARG A 37 -21.89 16.47 1.47
N LYS A 38 -22.81 17.36 1.84
CA LYS A 38 -24.23 17.00 2.08
C LYS A 38 -24.38 15.77 3.00
N GLY A 39 -23.53 15.70 4.04
CA GLY A 39 -23.53 14.60 5.02
C GLY A 39 -22.92 13.28 4.54
N LYS A 40 -22.39 13.20 3.31
CA LYS A 40 -21.83 11.98 2.72
C LYS A 40 -20.37 12.16 2.35
N VAL A 41 -19.60 11.07 2.43
CA VAL A 41 -18.20 11.07 2.02
C VAL A 41 -18.09 11.23 0.50
N VAL A 42 -17.13 12.04 0.05
CA VAL A 42 -16.76 12.20 -1.36
C VAL A 42 -15.27 11.85 -1.46
N HIS A 43 -14.93 11.02 -2.44
CA HIS A 43 -13.60 10.44 -2.61
C HIS A 43 -12.93 11.00 -3.87
N LYS A 44 -11.84 11.75 -3.68
CA LYS A 44 -10.92 12.18 -4.75
C LYS A 44 -9.93 11.05 -5.02
N GLN A 45 -10.27 10.19 -5.98
CA GLN A 45 -9.51 8.98 -6.30
C GLN A 45 -8.06 9.28 -6.68
N GLU A 46 -7.84 10.41 -7.35
CA GLU A 46 -6.55 10.93 -7.82
C GLU A 46 -5.54 11.13 -6.70
N ALA A 47 -6.01 11.54 -5.51
CA ALA A 47 -5.16 11.76 -4.34
C ALA A 47 -5.02 10.51 -3.45
N CYS A 48 -5.73 9.42 -3.76
CA CYS A 48 -5.80 8.25 -2.91
C CYS A 48 -4.59 7.31 -3.12
N ILE A 49 -3.77 7.16 -2.08
CA ILE A 49 -2.64 6.23 -2.08
C ILE A 49 -3.01 4.80 -1.61
N GLY A 50 -4.31 4.52 -1.41
CA GLY A 50 -4.83 3.22 -1.01
C GLY A 50 -4.28 2.68 0.31
N CYS A 51 -3.98 3.56 1.28
CA CYS A 51 -3.43 3.17 2.59
C CYS A 51 -4.45 2.44 3.50
N GLY A 52 -5.74 2.51 3.17
CA GLY A 52 -6.82 1.88 3.94
C GLY A 52 -7.07 2.50 5.32
N ASN A 53 -6.53 3.69 5.64
CA ASN A 53 -6.75 4.29 6.96
C ASN A 53 -8.24 4.63 7.19
N CYS A 54 -8.95 5.03 6.14
CA CYS A 54 -10.39 5.27 6.15
C CYS A 54 -11.20 4.02 6.52
N LEU A 55 -10.74 2.82 6.13
CA LEU A 55 -11.35 1.54 6.51
C LEU A 55 -11.30 1.32 8.02
N ARG A 56 -10.16 1.59 8.65
CA ARG A 56 -9.95 1.35 10.08
C ARG A 56 -10.67 2.35 10.99
N ILE A 57 -10.76 3.61 10.57
CA ILE A 57 -11.28 4.68 11.43
C ILE A 57 -12.80 4.87 11.31
N CYS A 58 -13.43 4.29 10.28
CA CYS A 58 -14.87 4.44 10.06
C CYS A 58 -15.69 3.60 11.06
N PRO A 59 -16.46 4.23 11.98
CA PRO A 59 -17.26 3.48 12.94
C PRO A 59 -18.48 2.81 12.29
N MET A 60 -18.94 3.34 11.15
CA MET A 60 -20.14 2.88 10.45
C MET A 60 -19.87 1.74 9.45
N GLY A 61 -18.60 1.35 9.23
CA GLY A 61 -18.26 0.31 8.26
C GLY A 61 -18.58 0.66 6.80
N VAL A 62 -18.60 1.97 6.47
CA VAL A 62 -18.91 2.51 5.13
C VAL A 62 -17.90 2.07 4.08
N VAL A 63 -16.63 1.94 4.46
CA VAL A 63 -15.53 1.73 3.53
C VAL A 63 -15.32 0.24 3.28
N ARG A 64 -15.08 -0.14 2.03
CA ARG A 64 -14.66 -1.48 1.63
C ARG A 64 -13.36 -1.39 0.83
N ALA A 65 -12.48 -2.37 1.01
CA ALA A 65 -11.28 -2.47 0.20
C ALA A 65 -11.60 -3.08 -1.17
N ALA A 66 -10.83 -2.68 -2.18
CA ALA A 66 -10.85 -3.32 -3.48
C ALA A 66 -10.18 -4.71 -3.40
N THR A 67 -10.94 -5.71 -2.98
CA THR A 67 -10.52 -7.11 -2.94
C THR A 67 -11.43 -7.99 -3.80
N THR A 68 -10.92 -9.18 -4.11
CA THR A 68 -11.63 -10.24 -4.82
C THR A 68 -12.14 -11.23 -3.79
N GLU A 69 -13.42 -11.56 -3.85
CA GLU A 69 -14.01 -12.57 -2.98
C GLU A 69 -13.63 -13.98 -3.43
N LEU A 70 -13.53 -14.93 -2.49
CA LEU A 70 -13.21 -16.32 -2.81
C LEU A 70 -14.27 -16.97 -3.74
N SER A 71 -15.52 -16.52 -3.66
CA SER A 71 -16.64 -16.94 -4.51
C SER A 71 -16.43 -16.60 -6.00
N GLN A 72 -15.63 -15.57 -6.30
CA GLN A 72 -15.41 -15.05 -7.65
C GLN A 72 -14.33 -15.82 -8.41
N LEU A 73 -13.65 -16.77 -7.75
CA LEU A 73 -12.62 -17.59 -8.39
C LEU A 73 -13.24 -18.60 -9.36
N LYS A 74 -12.81 -18.56 -10.62
CA LYS A 74 -13.27 -19.48 -11.67
C LYS A 74 -12.75 -20.89 -11.40
N LYS A 75 -13.66 -21.83 -11.13
CA LYS A 75 -13.34 -23.26 -10.91
C LYS A 75 -12.66 -23.94 -12.11
N SER A 76 -12.80 -23.39 -13.31
CA SER A 76 -12.19 -23.93 -14.54
C SER A 76 -10.72 -23.55 -14.74
N ARG A 77 -10.09 -22.87 -13.78
CA ARG A 77 -8.69 -22.46 -13.82
C ARG A 77 -7.88 -23.11 -12.71
N ILE A 78 -6.58 -23.20 -12.91
CA ILE A 78 -5.64 -23.69 -11.89
C ILE A 78 -5.44 -22.58 -10.87
N SER A 79 -6.08 -22.70 -9.71
CA SER A 79 -6.04 -21.70 -8.65
C SER A 79 -4.76 -21.81 -7.81
N VAL A 80 -4.08 -20.67 -7.61
CA VAL A 80 -2.82 -20.59 -6.87
C VAL A 80 -2.91 -19.51 -5.80
N ALA A 81 -2.76 -19.87 -4.54
CA ALA A 81 -2.63 -18.90 -3.46
C ALA A 81 -1.18 -18.42 -3.35
N LEU A 82 -0.96 -17.12 -3.55
CA LEU A 82 0.31 -16.46 -3.26
C LEU A 82 0.25 -15.96 -1.81
N VAL A 83 1.02 -16.59 -0.94
CA VAL A 83 0.93 -16.44 0.51
C VAL A 83 2.08 -15.58 1.03
N THR A 84 1.73 -14.46 1.64
CA THR A 84 2.69 -13.67 2.40
C THR A 84 2.86 -14.23 3.83
N PRO A 85 4.09 -14.21 4.40
CA PRO A 85 4.33 -14.59 5.78
C PRO A 85 3.51 -13.84 6.84
N ILE A 86 2.96 -12.66 6.50
CA ILE A 86 2.01 -11.93 7.36
C ILE A 86 0.73 -12.75 7.62
N LEU A 87 0.31 -13.61 6.68
CA LEU A 87 -0.84 -14.50 6.87
C LEU A 87 -0.60 -15.43 8.05
N TYR A 88 0.61 -16.00 8.16
CA TYR A 88 0.93 -16.94 9.24
C TYR A 88 0.83 -16.28 10.61
N ALA A 89 1.26 -15.03 10.70
CA ALA A 89 1.18 -14.24 11.93
C ALA A 89 -0.26 -14.04 12.43
N GLN A 90 -1.28 -14.17 11.56
CA GLN A 90 -2.69 -14.03 11.95
C GLN A 90 -3.26 -15.24 12.67
N PHE A 91 -2.53 -16.36 12.73
CA PHE A 91 -2.95 -17.60 13.39
C PHE A 91 -1.97 -17.97 14.53
N PRO A 92 -2.03 -17.29 15.69
CA PRO A 92 -1.16 -17.59 16.82
C PRO A 92 -1.20 -19.06 17.22
N GLY A 93 -0.03 -19.68 17.32
CA GLY A 93 0.09 -21.09 17.71
C GLY A 93 -0.15 -22.11 16.59
N VAL A 94 -0.36 -21.65 15.35
CA VAL A 94 -0.47 -22.52 14.17
C VAL A 94 0.81 -22.43 13.34
N LEU A 95 1.30 -23.57 12.87
CA LEU A 95 2.48 -23.61 12.00
C LEU A 95 2.11 -23.25 10.54
N PRO A 96 3.02 -22.60 9.79
CA PRO A 96 2.78 -22.24 8.39
C PRO A 96 2.28 -23.41 7.52
N LYS A 97 2.83 -24.61 7.73
CA LYS A 97 2.43 -25.83 7.02
C LYS A 97 0.93 -26.15 7.14
N ASP A 98 0.32 -25.88 8.30
CA ASP A 98 -1.09 -26.21 8.55
C ASP A 98 -2.01 -25.16 7.92
N ILE A 99 -1.55 -23.91 7.86
CA ILE A 99 -2.22 -22.81 7.16
C ILE A 99 -2.22 -23.06 5.64
N LEU A 100 -1.07 -23.45 5.09
CA LEU A 100 -0.94 -23.83 3.68
C LEU A 100 -1.84 -25.03 3.33
N LYS A 101 -1.92 -26.04 4.20
CA LYS A 101 -2.87 -27.16 4.04
C LYS A 101 -4.33 -26.70 4.10
N GLY A 102 -4.66 -25.78 5.01
CA GLY A 102 -5.99 -25.17 5.10
C GLY A 102 -6.39 -24.48 3.79
N LEU A 103 -5.47 -23.75 3.16
CA LEU A 103 -5.69 -23.15 1.84
C LEU A 103 -5.93 -24.20 0.75
N LYS A 104 -5.20 -25.32 0.74
CA LYS A 104 -5.48 -26.42 -0.19
C LYS A 104 -6.89 -27.00 0.02
N ARG A 105 -7.31 -27.19 1.27
CA ARG A 105 -8.67 -27.65 1.60
C ARG A 105 -9.76 -26.66 1.22
N LEU A 106 -9.48 -25.35 1.27
CA LEU A 106 -10.39 -24.32 0.75
C LEU A 106 -10.58 -24.37 -0.77
N GLY A 107 -9.76 -25.14 -1.50
CA GLY A 107 -9.88 -25.35 -2.95
C GLY A 107 -8.79 -24.70 -3.79
N PHE A 108 -7.67 -24.26 -3.19
CA PHE A 108 -6.49 -23.87 -3.95
C PHE A 108 -5.73 -25.11 -4.42
N HIS A 109 -5.38 -25.18 -5.72
CA HIS A 109 -4.57 -26.28 -6.26
C HIS A 109 -3.13 -26.18 -5.75
N HIS A 110 -2.59 -24.96 -5.74
CA HIS A 110 -1.24 -24.67 -5.24
C HIS A 110 -1.25 -23.56 -4.19
N THR A 111 -0.28 -23.65 -3.29
CA THR A 111 0.02 -22.62 -2.29
C THR A 111 1.49 -22.31 -2.39
N VAL A 112 1.83 -21.04 -2.56
CA VAL A 112 3.21 -20.59 -2.79
C VAL A 112 3.57 -19.63 -1.66
N ASP A 113 4.67 -19.88 -0.98
CA ASP A 113 5.17 -19.04 0.11
C ASP A 113 6.12 -17.97 -0.42
N MET A 114 5.89 -16.72 -0.05
CA MET A 114 6.67 -15.56 -0.51
C MET A 114 8.08 -15.48 0.10
N SER A 115 8.40 -16.25 1.15
CA SER A 115 9.72 -16.23 1.82
C SER A 115 10.87 -16.48 0.84
N TYR A 116 10.70 -17.40 -0.11
CA TYR A 116 11.68 -17.66 -1.18
C TYR A 116 11.94 -16.39 -2.02
N PHE A 117 10.89 -15.63 -2.31
CA PHE A 117 10.94 -14.46 -3.17
C PHE A 117 11.45 -13.20 -2.46
N PHE A 118 11.23 -13.10 -1.14
CA PHE A 118 11.90 -12.10 -0.30
C PHE A 118 13.42 -12.28 -0.33
N GLU A 119 13.87 -13.52 -0.19
CA GLU A 119 15.30 -13.81 -0.21
C GLU A 119 15.92 -13.56 -1.60
N MET A 120 15.22 -13.95 -2.68
CA MET A 120 15.63 -13.59 -4.05
C MET A 120 15.76 -12.08 -4.26
N PHE A 121 14.75 -11.32 -3.80
CA PHE A 121 14.74 -9.87 -3.89
C PHE A 121 15.93 -9.27 -3.13
N GLN A 122 16.16 -9.73 -1.90
CA GLN A 122 17.24 -9.25 -1.05
C GLN A 122 18.62 -9.43 -1.67
N PHE A 123 18.91 -10.62 -2.20
CA PHE A 123 20.17 -10.85 -2.90
C PHE A 123 20.34 -9.92 -4.11
N ALA A 124 19.28 -9.68 -4.87
CA ALA A 124 19.32 -8.77 -6.01
C ALA A 124 19.49 -7.30 -5.57
N THR A 125 18.90 -6.91 -4.43
CA THR A 125 19.07 -5.58 -3.83
C THR A 125 20.50 -5.34 -3.37
N GLU A 126 21.08 -6.30 -2.65
CA GLU A 126 22.48 -6.23 -2.21
C GLU A 126 23.44 -6.13 -3.40
N GLU A 127 23.20 -6.91 -4.45
CA GLU A 127 24.01 -6.88 -5.67
C GLU A 127 23.88 -5.53 -6.39
N PHE A 128 22.67 -4.97 -6.48
CA PHE A 128 22.48 -3.63 -7.03
C PHE A 128 23.20 -2.55 -6.22
N ILE A 129 23.07 -2.55 -4.89
CA ILE A 129 23.76 -1.58 -4.01
C ILE A 129 25.27 -1.69 -4.19
N ARG A 130 25.81 -2.91 -4.23
CA ARG A 130 27.23 -3.16 -4.46
C ARG A 130 27.73 -2.57 -5.77
N GLN A 131 26.94 -2.65 -6.84
CA GLN A 131 27.26 -2.03 -8.13
C GLN A 131 27.09 -0.51 -8.08
N ASN A 132 26.00 -0.02 -7.48
CA ASN A 132 25.69 1.41 -7.40
C ASN A 132 26.73 2.22 -6.60
N ARG A 133 27.42 1.58 -5.63
CA ARG A 133 28.58 2.17 -4.94
C ARG A 133 29.70 2.60 -5.89
N ARG A 134 29.78 1.97 -7.07
CA ARG A 134 30.79 2.23 -8.11
C ARG A 134 30.22 3.03 -9.28
N THR A 135 29.02 2.69 -9.73
CA THR A 135 28.43 3.27 -10.94
C THR A 135 27.70 4.58 -10.68
N GLN A 136 27.18 4.78 -9.46
CA GLN A 136 26.31 5.91 -9.10
C GLN A 136 25.14 6.09 -10.10
N GLU A 137 24.61 4.98 -10.62
CA GLU A 137 23.49 4.98 -11.57
C GLU A 137 22.21 5.54 -10.93
N ALA A 138 22.02 5.34 -9.63
CA ALA A 138 20.90 5.85 -8.85
C ALA A 138 21.39 6.68 -7.64
N PRO A 139 20.69 7.78 -7.28
CA PRO A 139 21.05 8.62 -6.15
C PRO A 139 20.84 7.91 -4.80
N TRP A 140 21.69 8.26 -3.82
CA TRP A 140 21.57 7.79 -2.45
C TRP A 140 20.67 8.73 -1.62
N PRO A 141 19.90 8.21 -0.64
CA PRO A 141 19.70 6.78 -0.32
C PRO A 141 18.75 6.10 -1.30
N LEU A 142 18.87 4.77 -1.48
CA LEU A 142 17.86 3.98 -2.19
C LEU A 142 16.66 3.69 -1.26
N ILE A 143 15.45 3.81 -1.80
CA ILE A 143 14.19 3.55 -1.10
C ILE A 143 13.64 2.19 -1.53
N SER A 144 13.30 1.34 -0.56
CA SER A 144 12.67 0.03 -0.83
C SER A 144 11.36 0.17 -1.62
N PRO A 145 11.15 -0.63 -2.69
CA PRO A 145 9.94 -0.58 -3.52
C PRO A 145 8.82 -1.47 -2.97
N VAL A 146 9.02 -2.13 -1.83
CA VAL A 146 8.16 -3.23 -1.39
C VAL A 146 6.79 -2.72 -0.93
N CYS A 147 6.73 -1.58 -0.23
CA CYS A 147 5.46 -1.00 0.24
C CYS A 147 4.77 -0.21 -0.89
N PRO A 148 3.64 -0.68 -1.44
CA PRO A 148 2.99 -0.01 -2.57
C PRO A 148 2.40 1.34 -2.19
N VAL A 149 2.04 1.54 -0.92
CA VAL A 149 1.49 2.82 -0.43
C VAL A 149 2.57 3.89 -0.43
N VAL A 150 3.82 3.53 -0.07
CA VAL A 150 4.95 4.46 -0.11
C VAL A 150 5.31 4.83 -1.54
N LEU A 151 5.32 3.87 -2.46
CA LEU A 151 5.54 4.16 -3.89
C LEU A 151 4.52 5.18 -4.42
N ARG A 152 3.22 4.97 -4.12
CA ARG A 152 2.14 5.88 -4.51
C ARG A 152 2.25 7.25 -3.82
N LEU A 153 2.69 7.28 -2.57
CA LEU A 153 2.96 8.53 -1.85
C LEU A 153 4.11 9.31 -2.49
N ILE A 154 5.21 8.64 -2.87
CA ILE A 154 6.33 9.27 -3.58
C ILE A 154 5.85 9.84 -4.92
N GLN A 155 5.10 9.05 -5.70
CA GLN A 155 4.57 9.48 -6.99
C GLN A 155 3.66 10.71 -6.90
N THR A 156 2.84 10.79 -5.85
CA THR A 156 1.84 11.85 -5.71
C THR A 156 2.36 13.09 -4.99
N ARG A 157 3.27 12.94 -4.03
CA ARG A 157 3.72 14.04 -3.14
C ARG A 157 5.22 14.34 -3.18
N PHE A 158 6.06 13.39 -3.59
CA PHE A 158 7.52 13.53 -3.60
C PHE A 158 8.13 13.06 -4.93
N PRO A 159 7.66 13.56 -6.09
CA PRO A 159 8.09 13.03 -7.39
C PRO A 159 9.60 13.19 -7.64
N SER A 160 10.25 14.15 -6.98
CA SER A 160 11.72 14.34 -6.96
C SER A 160 12.47 13.10 -6.45
N LEU A 161 11.84 12.28 -5.62
CA LEU A 161 12.40 11.06 -5.01
C LEU A 161 12.17 9.80 -5.85
N ILE A 162 11.48 9.88 -6.99
CA ILE A 162 11.29 8.72 -7.88
C ILE A 162 12.63 8.06 -8.28
N PRO A 163 13.70 8.81 -8.62
CA PRO A 163 15.01 8.21 -8.92
C PRO A 163 15.65 7.45 -7.76
N HIS A 164 15.25 7.73 -6.51
CA HIS A 164 15.73 7.01 -5.33
C HIS A 164 15.04 5.65 -5.16
N ILE A 165 13.93 5.36 -5.86
CA ILE A 165 13.24 4.07 -5.74
C ILE A 165 14.14 2.98 -6.31
N HIS A 166 14.44 1.98 -5.47
CA HIS A 166 15.26 0.85 -5.88
C HIS A 166 14.59 0.05 -7.02
N PRO A 167 15.29 -0.21 -8.14
CA PRO A 167 14.66 -0.64 -9.40
C PRO A 167 14.30 -2.14 -9.48
N ILE A 168 14.62 -2.94 -8.47
CA ILE A 168 14.30 -4.37 -8.46
C ILE A 168 12.78 -4.58 -8.32
N LYS A 169 12.22 -5.46 -9.16
CA LYS A 169 10.81 -5.85 -9.11
C LYS A 169 10.41 -6.33 -7.72
N ARG A 170 9.24 -5.88 -7.27
CA ARG A 170 8.64 -6.26 -5.98
C ARG A 170 8.53 -7.79 -5.85
N PRO A 171 8.66 -8.36 -4.63
CA PRO A 171 8.61 -9.81 -4.41
C PRO A 171 7.38 -10.51 -5.02
N VAL A 172 6.19 -9.91 -4.94
CA VAL A 172 4.96 -10.46 -5.54
C VAL A 172 5.03 -10.56 -7.07
N ALA A 173 5.74 -9.64 -7.73
CA ALA A 173 5.96 -9.67 -9.18
C ALA A 173 6.90 -10.81 -9.58
N LEU A 174 8.01 -10.95 -8.83
CA LEU A 174 8.96 -12.04 -9.02
C LEU A 174 8.29 -13.40 -8.81
N MET A 175 7.44 -13.47 -7.78
CA MET A 175 6.63 -14.64 -7.43
C MET A 175 5.70 -15.04 -8.56
N ALA A 176 4.84 -14.14 -9.03
CA ALA A 176 3.92 -14.45 -10.12
C ALA A 176 4.67 -14.86 -11.40
N LYS A 177 5.72 -14.11 -11.79
CA LYS A 177 6.51 -14.41 -12.99
C LYS A 177 7.12 -15.81 -12.95
N LYS A 178 7.69 -16.22 -11.81
CA LYS A 178 8.30 -17.55 -11.66
C LYS A 178 7.24 -18.65 -11.59
N VAL A 179 6.19 -18.46 -10.79
CA VAL A 179 5.14 -19.46 -10.56
C VAL A 179 4.35 -19.74 -11.83
N THR A 180 3.91 -18.71 -12.55
CA THR A 180 3.16 -18.86 -13.81
C THR A 180 3.97 -19.67 -14.82
N ARG A 181 5.26 -19.35 -15.03
CA ARG A 181 6.11 -20.10 -15.96
C ARG A 181 6.26 -21.57 -15.60
N ILE A 182 6.42 -21.87 -14.31
CA ILE A 182 6.61 -23.25 -13.83
C ILE A 182 5.33 -24.06 -13.98
N LEU A 183 4.20 -23.52 -13.53
CA LEU A 183 2.92 -24.23 -13.54
C LEU A 183 2.36 -24.37 -14.96
N SER A 184 2.45 -23.33 -15.81
CA SER A 184 2.04 -23.44 -17.22
C SER A 184 2.78 -24.54 -17.95
N LYS A 185 4.10 -24.68 -17.72
CA LYS A 185 4.90 -25.77 -18.29
C LYS A 185 4.52 -27.13 -17.71
N HIS A 186 4.28 -27.21 -16.40
CA HIS A 186 3.92 -28.46 -15.74
C HIS A 186 2.57 -29.01 -16.22
N TYR A 187 1.56 -28.14 -16.35
CA TYR A 187 0.22 -28.51 -16.78
C TYR A 187 0.03 -28.51 -18.30
N GLY A 188 1.02 -28.03 -19.07
CA GLY A 188 0.90 -27.91 -20.53
C GLY A 188 -0.19 -26.93 -20.97
N VAL A 189 -0.43 -25.88 -20.17
CA VAL A 189 -1.48 -24.87 -20.42
C VAL A 189 -0.89 -23.50 -20.71
N ASN A 190 -1.68 -22.63 -21.34
CA ASN A 190 -1.33 -21.22 -21.48
C ASN A 190 -1.38 -20.51 -20.10
N GLU A 191 -0.55 -19.49 -19.91
CA GLU A 191 -0.50 -18.67 -18.68
C GLU A 191 -1.88 -18.14 -18.25
N GLY A 192 -2.79 -17.85 -19.18
CA GLY A 192 -4.16 -17.39 -18.88
C GLY A 192 -5.07 -18.41 -18.18
N PHE A 193 -4.66 -19.68 -18.09
CA PHE A 193 -5.36 -20.72 -17.32
C PHE A 193 -4.89 -20.80 -15.86
N ILE A 194 -3.81 -20.10 -15.50
CA ILE A 194 -3.35 -19.99 -14.12
C ILE A 194 -4.06 -18.79 -13.48
N SER A 195 -4.76 -19.04 -12.36
CA SER A 195 -5.48 -18.01 -11.61
C SER A 195 -4.79 -17.81 -10.27
N MET A 196 -3.95 -16.80 -10.17
CA MET A 196 -3.25 -16.47 -8.92
C MET A 196 -4.11 -15.57 -8.03
N VAL A 197 -4.05 -15.80 -6.73
CA VAL A 197 -4.71 -14.99 -5.70
C VAL A 197 -3.67 -14.59 -4.67
N TYR A 198 -3.34 -13.31 -4.62
CA TYR A 198 -2.45 -12.75 -3.62
C TYR A 198 -3.22 -12.41 -2.35
N ILE A 199 -2.99 -13.21 -1.30
CA ILE A 199 -3.59 -13.02 0.01
C ILE A 199 -2.70 -12.06 0.79
N ASN A 200 -3.17 -10.84 1.06
CA ASN A 200 -2.32 -9.74 1.51
C ASN A 200 -2.95 -8.82 2.58
N PRO A 201 -2.15 -8.04 3.32
CA PRO A 201 -2.65 -7.14 4.37
C PRO A 201 -2.99 -5.73 3.87
N CYS A 202 -3.00 -5.47 2.55
CA CYS A 202 -3.00 -4.12 1.99
C CYS A 202 -3.99 -3.99 0.82
N PRO A 203 -4.78 -2.90 0.72
CA PRO A 203 -5.64 -2.66 -0.44
C PRO A 203 -4.84 -2.56 -1.76
N THR A 204 -5.38 -3.20 -2.80
CA THR A 204 -4.83 -3.23 -4.16
C THR A 204 -5.83 -2.59 -5.14
N LYS A 205 -5.36 -1.97 -6.23
CA LYS A 205 -6.26 -1.29 -7.18
C LYS A 205 -7.14 -2.33 -7.88
N LYS A 206 -8.47 -2.12 -7.92
CA LYS A 206 -9.37 -2.92 -8.77
C LYS A 206 -9.34 -2.32 -10.17
N GLY A 207 -8.75 -2.98 -11.17
CA GLY A 207 -8.80 -2.46 -12.54
C GLY A 207 -8.18 -3.37 -13.59
N ASP A 208 -8.84 -3.41 -14.75
CA ASP A 208 -8.41 -4.09 -15.98
C ASP A 208 -7.48 -3.22 -16.86
N ASN A 209 -7.00 -2.07 -16.36
CA ASN A 209 -6.30 -1.05 -17.17
C ASN A 209 -4.76 -1.12 -17.04
N PRO A 210 -4.00 -1.38 -18.13
CA PRO A 210 -2.54 -1.62 -18.21
C PRO A 210 -1.58 -0.59 -17.59
N SER A 211 -2.02 0.61 -17.24
CA SER A 211 -1.15 1.80 -17.10
C SER A 211 -0.81 2.24 -15.67
N THR A 212 -1.25 1.53 -14.63
CA THR A 212 -0.99 1.94 -13.23
C THR A 212 0.25 1.26 -12.66
N PRO A 213 1.08 1.89 -11.81
CA PRO A 213 2.35 1.36 -11.30
C PRO A 213 2.27 0.08 -10.43
N ASP A 214 1.06 -0.46 -10.18
CA ASP A 214 0.84 -1.82 -9.67
C ASP A 214 0.91 -2.90 -10.77
N GLN A 215 1.09 -2.48 -12.04
CA GLN A 215 1.27 -3.31 -13.24
C GLN A 215 2.70 -3.86 -13.36
N SER A 216 3.12 -4.58 -12.33
CA SER A 216 4.05 -5.69 -12.58
C SER A 216 3.35 -6.87 -13.29
N PHE A 217 2.08 -6.70 -13.66
CA PHE A 217 1.22 -7.70 -14.26
C PHE A 217 0.44 -7.14 -15.45
N THR A 218 1.07 -7.11 -16.62
CA THR A 218 0.33 -7.00 -17.89
C THR A 218 -0.35 -8.35 -18.17
N ASN A 219 -1.62 -8.34 -18.62
CA ASN A 219 -2.44 -9.54 -18.91
C ASN A 219 -2.54 -10.58 -17.76
N GLY A 220 -3.48 -10.40 -16.83
CA GLY A 220 -3.85 -11.48 -15.90
C GLY A 220 -2.96 -11.63 -14.67
N GLY A 221 -2.65 -10.51 -14.00
CA GLY A 221 -2.03 -10.51 -12.68
C GLY A 221 -2.83 -11.22 -11.59
N PRO A 222 -2.21 -11.49 -10.42
CA PRO A 222 -2.90 -12.12 -9.32
C PRO A 222 -4.07 -11.24 -8.85
N TYR A 223 -5.23 -11.87 -8.64
CA TYR A 223 -6.34 -11.25 -7.91
C TYR A 223 -5.88 -10.92 -6.49
N ALA A 224 -6.25 -9.76 -5.95
CA ALA A 224 -5.92 -9.40 -4.57
C ALA A 224 -7.05 -9.82 -3.61
N MET A 225 -6.70 -10.41 -2.48
CA MET A 225 -7.63 -10.82 -1.43
C MET A 225 -7.10 -10.37 -0.07
N GLY A 226 -7.93 -9.70 0.74
CA GLY A 226 -7.55 -9.30 2.08
C GLY A 226 -7.42 -10.51 3.00
N ILE A 227 -6.47 -10.49 3.94
CA ILE A 227 -6.35 -11.56 4.93
C ILE A 227 -7.62 -11.64 5.79
N CYS A 228 -8.20 -10.50 6.18
CA CYS A 228 -9.48 -10.44 6.90
C CYS A 228 -10.63 -11.10 6.13
N ASP A 229 -10.62 -11.05 4.80
CA ASP A 229 -11.70 -11.57 3.94
C ASP A 229 -11.72 -13.11 3.91
N ILE A 230 -10.55 -13.75 4.02
CA ILE A 230 -10.40 -15.21 4.01
C ILE A 230 -10.33 -15.82 5.42
N TYR A 231 -9.99 -15.01 6.43
CA TYR A 231 -9.61 -15.46 7.77
C TYR A 231 -10.56 -16.49 8.38
N SER A 232 -11.85 -16.16 8.52
CA SER A 232 -12.81 -17.02 9.22
C SER A 232 -13.05 -18.36 8.52
N ARG A 233 -12.95 -18.40 7.18
CA ARG A 233 -13.07 -19.64 6.40
C ARG A 233 -11.81 -20.48 6.52
N LEU A 234 -10.64 -19.84 6.45
CA LEU A 234 -9.36 -20.51 6.59
C LEU A 234 -9.14 -21.05 8.00
N ALA A 235 -9.55 -20.32 9.05
CA ALA A 235 -9.48 -20.77 10.44
C ALA A 235 -10.19 -22.10 10.66
N LYS A 236 -11.39 -22.26 10.08
CA LYS A 236 -12.13 -23.53 10.11
C LYS A 236 -11.33 -24.65 9.45
N GLU A 237 -10.84 -24.46 8.23
CA GLU A 237 -10.06 -25.52 7.56
C GLU A 237 -8.76 -25.86 8.28
N VAL A 238 -8.09 -24.86 8.87
CA VAL A 238 -6.88 -25.06 9.68
C VAL A 238 -7.18 -25.92 10.92
N GLU A 239 -8.29 -25.67 11.61
CA GLU A 239 -8.73 -26.49 12.74
C GLU A 239 -9.00 -27.94 12.32
N HIS A 240 -9.65 -28.15 11.17
CA HIS A 240 -9.84 -29.49 10.61
C HIS A 240 -8.50 -30.18 10.30
N VAL A 241 -7.54 -29.46 9.72
CA VAL A 241 -6.20 -30.00 9.43
C VAL A 241 -5.48 -30.43 10.71
N ARG A 242 -5.62 -29.67 11.80
CA ARG A 242 -4.96 -29.97 13.08
C ARG A 242 -5.58 -31.17 13.80
N ASN A 243 -6.89 -31.39 13.63
CA ASN A 243 -7.61 -32.49 14.27
C ASN A 243 -7.41 -33.84 13.54
N ILE A 244 -7.05 -33.81 12.26
CA ILE A 244 -6.75 -35.02 11.48
C ILE A 244 -5.24 -35.28 11.60
N GLU A 245 -4.81 -35.90 12.71
CA GLU A 245 -3.47 -36.47 12.80
C GLU A 245 -3.28 -37.46 11.63
N ALA A 246 -2.17 -37.33 10.91
CA ALA A 246 -1.77 -38.14 9.74
C ALA A 246 -2.52 -37.90 8.42
N ILE A 247 -2.22 -36.78 7.76
CA ILE A 247 -1.99 -36.85 6.30
C ILE A 247 -0.47 -36.85 6.09
N PRO A 248 0.14 -37.99 5.73
CA PRO A 248 1.51 -38.03 5.25
C PRO A 248 1.66 -37.01 4.12
N MET A 249 2.68 -36.18 4.23
CA MET A 249 2.91 -35.09 3.29
C MET A 249 3.14 -35.68 1.89
N ALA A 250 2.20 -35.47 0.97
CA ALA A 250 2.58 -35.42 -0.42
C ALA A 250 3.64 -34.32 -0.51
N PHE A 251 4.88 -34.72 -0.83
CA PHE A 251 6.06 -33.86 -0.91
C PHE A 251 5.67 -32.53 -1.58
N ALA A 252 6.08 -31.40 -0.97
CA ALA A 252 5.99 -30.10 -1.63
C ALA A 252 6.52 -30.26 -3.06
N SER A 253 5.66 -30.02 -4.05
CA SER A 253 6.01 -30.36 -5.43
C SER A 253 7.07 -29.41 -5.99
N TYR A 254 7.26 -28.26 -5.31
CA TYR A 254 8.21 -27.24 -5.69
C TYR A 254 8.89 -26.60 -4.47
N GLU A 255 10.11 -26.10 -4.69
CA GLU A 255 10.98 -25.42 -3.70
C GLU A 255 10.31 -24.23 -2.99
N PHE A 256 9.23 -23.68 -3.55
CA PHE A 256 8.54 -22.50 -3.03
C PHE A 256 7.22 -22.81 -2.30
N GLU A 257 6.70 -24.04 -2.31
CA GLU A 257 5.38 -24.32 -1.70
C GLU A 257 5.43 -24.37 -0.17
N GLN A 258 6.54 -24.83 0.41
CA GLN A 258 6.73 -24.96 1.86
C GLN A 258 8.13 -24.44 2.24
N CYS A 259 8.34 -23.15 2.03
CA CYS A 259 9.64 -22.53 2.21
C CYS A 259 9.61 -21.41 3.25
N THR A 260 8.74 -21.45 4.25
CA THR A 260 8.77 -20.42 5.31
C THR A 260 10.13 -20.44 6.03
N SER A 261 10.69 -19.26 6.29
CA SER A 261 11.89 -19.08 7.12
C SER A 261 11.65 -17.99 8.16
N GLY A 262 12.49 -17.93 9.20
CA GLY A 262 12.51 -16.81 10.13
C GLY A 262 12.73 -15.48 9.41
N ASP A 263 13.64 -15.45 8.43
CA ASP A 263 13.86 -14.24 7.61
C ASP A 263 12.58 -13.87 6.86
N GLY A 264 11.89 -14.81 6.22
CA GLY A 264 10.61 -14.53 5.56
C GLY A 264 9.54 -13.94 6.49
N LEU A 265 9.50 -14.39 7.75
CA LEU A 265 8.60 -13.85 8.77
C LEU A 265 9.00 -12.45 9.25
N LEU A 266 10.30 -12.16 9.35
CA LEU A 266 10.81 -10.84 9.71
C LEU A 266 10.29 -9.76 8.77
N TRP A 267 10.19 -10.05 7.46
CA TRP A 267 9.71 -9.10 6.44
C TRP A 267 8.27 -8.59 6.69
N GLY A 268 7.49 -9.26 7.54
CA GLY A 268 6.20 -8.73 7.99
C GLY A 268 6.32 -7.51 8.90
N MET A 269 7.43 -7.39 9.62
CA MET A 269 7.68 -6.40 10.66
C MET A 269 8.54 -5.25 10.12
N SER A 270 8.42 -4.07 10.74
CA SER A 270 9.34 -2.96 10.49
C SER A 270 10.79 -3.38 10.76
N GLY A 271 11.70 -3.08 9.83
CA GLY A 271 13.12 -3.41 9.94
C GLY A 271 13.46 -4.85 9.56
N GLY A 272 12.46 -5.67 9.22
CA GLY A 272 12.70 -7.05 8.82
C GLY A 272 13.47 -7.17 7.51
N GLU A 273 13.27 -6.23 6.59
CA GLU A 273 13.98 -6.18 5.32
C GLU A 273 15.44 -5.80 5.51
N THR A 274 15.72 -4.82 6.39
CA THR A 274 17.08 -4.37 6.70
C THR A 274 17.85 -5.41 7.51
N VAL A 275 17.23 -6.01 8.54
CA VAL A 275 17.89 -7.01 9.42
C VAL A 275 18.26 -8.28 8.68
N ALA A 276 17.45 -8.71 7.72
CA ALA A 276 17.77 -9.89 6.92
C ALA A 276 18.90 -9.61 5.88
N SER A 277 19.28 -8.35 5.66
CA SER A 277 20.19 -7.93 4.59
C SER A 277 21.61 -7.67 5.10
N ASP A 278 22.60 -7.77 4.21
CA ASP A 278 24.00 -7.45 4.52
C ASP A 278 24.32 -5.95 4.29
N ILE A 279 23.31 -5.08 4.37
CA ILE A 279 23.43 -3.63 4.07
C ILE A 279 23.66 -2.86 5.37
N GLU A 280 24.91 -2.51 5.66
CA GLU A 280 25.31 -1.82 6.89
C GLU A 280 24.67 -0.43 7.05
N LYS A 281 24.68 0.39 6.00
CA LYS A 281 24.16 1.76 6.02
C LYS A 281 22.68 1.78 5.68
N SER A 282 21.88 1.06 6.47
CA SER A 282 20.45 0.94 6.27
C SER A 282 19.63 1.51 7.44
N LEU A 283 18.42 1.96 7.13
CA LEU A 283 17.46 2.48 8.10
C LEU A 283 16.06 1.95 7.81
N SER A 284 15.25 1.77 8.86
CA SER A 284 13.84 1.38 8.71
C SER A 284 12.91 2.36 9.43
N VAL A 285 11.80 2.70 8.77
CA VAL A 285 10.73 3.55 9.31
C VAL A 285 9.40 2.89 9.04
N SER A 286 8.52 2.90 10.04
CA SER A 286 7.15 2.44 9.87
C SER A 286 6.14 3.39 10.49
N GLY A 287 4.96 3.45 9.87
CA GLY A 287 3.95 4.45 10.17
C GLY A 287 3.98 5.57 9.12
N LEU A 288 2.79 6.01 8.72
CA LEU A 288 2.66 6.89 7.58
C LEU A 288 3.18 8.30 7.84
N ASP A 289 2.90 8.85 9.01
CA ASP A 289 3.37 10.19 9.39
C ASP A 289 4.90 10.23 9.49
N GLU A 290 5.50 9.20 10.09
CA GLU A 290 6.96 9.03 10.14
C GLU A 290 7.56 8.82 8.76
N THR A 291 6.88 8.06 7.88
CA THR A 291 7.29 7.89 6.49
C THR A 291 7.28 9.21 5.72
N VAL A 292 6.24 10.03 5.89
CA VAL A 292 6.14 11.36 5.28
C VAL A 292 7.29 12.26 5.77
N SER A 293 7.50 12.34 7.09
CA SER A 293 8.60 13.08 7.72
C SER A 293 9.96 12.62 7.20
N MET A 294 10.13 11.31 7.01
CA MET A 294 11.37 10.75 6.46
C MET A 294 11.59 11.15 4.99
N LEU A 295 10.55 11.08 4.15
CA LEU A 295 10.63 11.49 2.75
C LEU A 295 10.98 12.99 2.61
N GLU A 296 10.36 13.86 3.42
CA GLU A 296 10.68 15.30 3.45
C GLU A 296 12.17 15.54 3.75
N LYS A 297 12.72 14.84 4.75
CA LYS A 297 14.14 14.95 5.10
C LYS A 297 15.08 14.38 4.04
N ILE A 298 14.67 13.31 3.33
CA ILE A 298 15.43 12.77 2.20
C ILE A 298 15.47 13.79 1.05
N GLU A 299 14.34 14.43 0.74
CA GLU A 299 14.24 15.49 -0.29
C GLU A 299 15.11 16.71 0.05
N MET A 300 15.22 17.06 1.35
CA MET A 300 16.15 18.08 1.84
C MET A 300 17.63 17.65 1.79
N GLY A 301 17.92 16.39 1.43
CA GLY A 301 19.27 15.86 1.29
C GLY A 301 19.97 15.54 2.61
N LEU A 302 19.23 15.22 3.68
CA LEU A 302 19.77 14.96 5.02
C LEU A 302 20.31 13.54 5.25
N PHE A 303 20.10 12.61 4.31
CA PHE A 303 20.43 11.18 4.45
C PHE A 303 21.52 10.70 3.49
N ARG A 304 22.53 11.53 3.22
CA ARG A 304 23.60 11.21 2.23
C ARG A 304 24.49 10.03 2.63
N ASP A 305 24.62 9.76 3.93
CA ASP A 305 25.41 8.64 4.47
C ASP A 305 24.60 7.33 4.62
N THR A 306 23.35 7.31 4.15
CA THR A 306 22.50 6.11 4.14
C THR A 306 22.42 5.54 2.72
N GLU A 307 22.54 4.23 2.59
CA GLU A 307 22.49 3.54 1.29
C GLU A 307 21.10 2.98 1.01
N TYR A 308 20.40 2.49 2.04
CA TYR A 308 19.11 1.82 1.88
C TYR A 308 18.11 2.19 2.96
N ILE A 309 16.88 2.54 2.58
CA ILE A 309 15.83 2.89 3.53
C ILE A 309 14.59 2.02 3.26
N GLU A 310 14.22 1.23 4.26
CA GLU A 310 12.94 0.54 4.33
C GLU A 310 11.86 1.50 4.87
N LEU A 311 10.91 1.87 4.02
CA LEU A 311 9.76 2.70 4.42
C LEU A 311 8.46 1.90 4.37
N ARG A 312 7.69 1.93 5.47
CA ARG A 312 6.38 1.26 5.59
C ARG A 312 5.30 2.24 6.02
N ALA A 313 4.22 2.32 5.25
CA ALA A 313 3.07 3.16 5.61
C ALA A 313 2.32 2.72 6.89
N CYS A 314 2.38 1.43 7.23
CA CYS A 314 1.69 0.89 8.40
C CYS A 314 2.63 0.79 9.60
N THR A 315 2.16 1.15 10.79
CA THR A 315 2.90 0.94 12.05
C THR A 315 3.18 -0.54 12.28
N GLU A 316 4.37 -0.88 12.77
CA GLU A 316 4.85 -2.27 12.90
C GLU A 316 5.02 -3.00 11.55
N GLY A 317 5.10 -2.27 10.44
CA GLY A 317 5.25 -2.84 9.10
C GLY A 317 3.93 -3.42 8.57
N CYS A 318 4.03 -4.47 7.74
CA CYS A 318 2.88 -5.09 7.10
C CYS A 318 1.95 -5.83 8.08
N LEU A 319 2.42 -6.17 9.28
CA LEU A 319 1.58 -6.72 10.36
C LEU A 319 0.53 -5.73 10.87
N GLY A 320 0.74 -4.43 10.70
CA GLY A 320 -0.24 -3.39 10.98
C GLY A 320 -1.07 -2.96 9.77
N GLY A 321 -1.12 -3.79 8.72
CA GLY A 321 -1.89 -3.51 7.51
C GLY A 321 -3.39 -3.32 7.75
N ALA A 322 -4.08 -2.70 6.80
CA ALA A 322 -5.52 -2.44 6.95
C ALA A 322 -6.39 -3.70 6.76
N LEU A 323 -5.87 -4.74 6.12
CA LEU A 323 -6.60 -5.98 5.82
C LEU A 323 -6.14 -7.17 6.68
N THR A 324 -5.52 -6.92 7.84
CA THR A 324 -5.17 -7.96 8.81
C THR A 324 -6.39 -8.39 9.61
N ALA A 325 -6.34 -9.59 10.19
CA ALA A 325 -7.48 -10.20 10.89
C ALA A 325 -7.40 -10.06 12.41
N ILE A 326 -6.19 -9.91 12.95
CA ILE A 326 -5.96 -9.74 14.39
C ILE A 326 -5.17 -8.46 14.66
N ASP A 327 -5.07 -8.11 15.93
CA ASP A 327 -4.25 -6.98 16.36
C ASP A 327 -2.77 -7.16 15.98
N LYS A 328 -2.14 -6.06 15.57
CA LYS A 328 -0.76 -6.04 15.07
C LYS A 328 0.27 -6.52 16.10
N TYR A 329 0.06 -6.28 17.39
CA TYR A 329 0.98 -6.70 18.45
C TYR A 329 0.85 -8.20 18.75
N LEU A 330 -0.37 -8.75 18.65
CA LEU A 330 -0.58 -10.19 18.69
C LEU A 330 0.07 -10.89 17.50
N ALA A 331 -0.10 -10.33 16.29
CA ALA A 331 0.55 -10.83 15.09
C ALA A 331 2.09 -10.76 15.21
N LYS A 332 2.64 -9.65 15.73
CA LYS A 332 4.08 -9.49 15.98
C LYS A 332 4.61 -10.55 16.94
N SER A 333 3.91 -10.77 18.05
CA SER A 333 4.26 -11.82 19.02
C SER A 333 4.23 -13.22 18.40
N ALA A 334 3.24 -13.51 17.54
CA ALA A 334 3.16 -14.78 16.82
C ALA A 334 4.32 -14.96 15.83
N SER A 335 4.65 -13.92 15.06
CA SER A 335 5.82 -13.93 14.16
C SER A 335 7.11 -14.19 14.92
N GLN A 336 7.35 -13.49 16.03
CA GLN A 336 8.57 -13.66 16.83
C GLN A 336 8.73 -15.10 17.34
N ARG A 337 7.66 -15.73 17.85
CA ARG A 337 7.70 -17.14 18.25
C ARG A 337 8.04 -18.07 17.08
N MET A 338 7.45 -17.84 15.91
CA MET A 338 7.76 -18.64 14.72
C MET A 338 9.19 -18.42 14.22
N ILE A 339 9.72 -17.20 14.31
CA ILE A 339 11.12 -16.88 13.96
C ILE A 339 12.07 -17.67 14.86
N THR A 340 11.83 -17.68 16.18
CA THR A 340 12.62 -18.49 17.12
C THR A 340 12.55 -19.98 16.79
N LEU A 341 11.39 -20.48 16.38
CA LEU A 341 11.21 -21.90 16.04
C LEU A 341 11.89 -22.29 14.72
N LEU A 342 11.78 -21.46 13.68
CA LEU A 342 12.25 -21.78 12.32
C LEU A 342 13.71 -21.39 12.07
N GLY A 343 14.26 -20.50 12.90
CA GLY A 343 15.59 -19.93 12.72
C GLY A 343 15.68 -18.91 11.58
N THR A 344 16.70 -18.08 11.64
CA THR A 344 17.06 -17.08 10.61
C THR A 344 18.21 -17.59 9.77
N GLY A 345 18.34 -17.09 8.54
CA GLY A 345 19.42 -17.46 7.63
C GLY A 345 18.96 -17.62 6.19
N LYS A 346 19.80 -17.10 5.29
CA LYS A 346 19.65 -17.23 3.85
C LYS A 346 19.87 -18.69 3.42
N ARG A 347 18.96 -19.23 2.61
CA ARG A 347 18.95 -20.61 2.09
C ARG A 347 19.24 -20.70 0.60
N LEU A 348 19.03 -19.62 -0.16
CA LEU A 348 19.30 -19.56 -1.59
C LEU A 348 20.79 -19.37 -1.83
N ASN A 349 21.28 -20.08 -2.84
CA ASN A 349 22.65 -19.93 -3.30
C ASN A 349 22.82 -18.59 -4.04
N ARG A 350 23.71 -17.73 -3.52
CA ARG A 350 24.00 -16.39 -4.05
C ARG A 350 24.41 -16.42 -5.54
N ASP A 351 25.23 -17.38 -5.96
CA ASP A 351 25.68 -17.48 -7.37
C ASP A 351 24.53 -17.76 -8.34
N ARG A 352 23.54 -18.57 -7.93
CA ARG A 352 22.32 -18.80 -8.71
C ARG A 352 21.55 -17.49 -8.91
N ILE A 353 21.49 -16.64 -7.88
CA ILE A 353 20.81 -15.34 -7.96
C ILE A 353 21.60 -14.34 -8.79
N ASN A 354 22.93 -14.27 -8.65
CA ASN A 354 23.77 -13.41 -9.47
C ASN A 354 23.62 -13.71 -10.97
N ARG A 355 23.55 -14.99 -11.36
CA ARG A 355 23.26 -15.38 -12.75
C ARG A 355 21.88 -14.92 -13.25
N LEU A 356 20.89 -14.79 -12.38
CA LEU A 356 19.58 -14.24 -12.74
C LEU A 356 19.64 -12.71 -12.82
N TYR A 357 20.43 -12.07 -11.96
CA TYR A 357 20.69 -10.64 -11.98
C TYR A 357 21.37 -10.20 -13.28
N GLU A 358 22.44 -10.90 -13.68
CA GLU A 358 23.16 -10.67 -14.95
C GLU A 358 22.26 -10.83 -16.19
N LYS A 359 21.23 -11.67 -16.10
CA LYS A 359 20.21 -11.87 -17.16
C LYS A 359 19.05 -10.86 -17.08
N GLU A 360 19.21 -9.81 -16.30
CA GLU A 360 18.22 -8.76 -16.03
C GLU A 360 16.85 -9.30 -15.55
N TRP A 361 16.83 -10.47 -14.92
CA TRP A 361 15.57 -11.16 -14.62
C TRP A 361 14.70 -10.41 -13.60
N PHE A 362 15.35 -9.60 -12.77
CA PHE A 362 14.77 -8.82 -11.68
C PHE A 362 14.25 -7.44 -12.10
N PHE A 363 14.63 -6.96 -13.28
CA PHE A 363 14.24 -5.63 -13.75
C PHE A 363 13.02 -5.72 -14.65
N SER A 364 12.30 -4.60 -14.79
CA SER A 364 11.32 -4.40 -15.88
C SER A 364 12.06 -4.00 -17.15
N LYS A 365 11.56 -4.40 -18.33
CA LYS A 365 12.12 -3.85 -19.58
C LYS A 365 11.89 -2.33 -19.56
N ARG A 366 12.87 -1.52 -19.97
CA ARG A 366 12.74 -0.05 -20.04
C ARG A 366 11.51 0.45 -20.84
N ALA A 367 10.97 -0.37 -21.75
CA ALA A 367 9.73 -0.07 -22.48
C ALA A 367 8.43 -0.48 -21.75
N GLU A 368 8.52 -1.38 -20.76
CA GLU A 368 7.43 -1.75 -19.82
C GLU A 368 7.43 -0.85 -18.59
N GLN A 369 8.56 -0.20 -18.31
CA GLN A 369 8.55 1.13 -17.72
C GLN A 369 7.99 2.08 -18.79
N GLY A 370 6.69 1.95 -19.10
CA GLY A 370 5.94 3.17 -19.41
C GLY A 370 6.41 4.19 -18.38
N GLY A 371 6.71 5.41 -18.82
CA GLY A 371 7.29 6.40 -17.92
C GLY A 371 6.58 6.35 -16.57
N PHE A 372 7.22 6.82 -15.52
CA PHE A 372 6.45 7.37 -14.41
C PHE A 372 5.66 8.59 -14.94
N GLU A 373 4.85 8.45 -16.00
CA GLU A 373 3.60 9.10 -16.20
C GLU A 373 2.84 8.74 -14.92
N GLY A 374 3.03 9.56 -13.89
CA GLY A 374 2.06 9.64 -12.83
C GLY A 374 0.75 9.75 -13.57
N ASP A 375 -0.08 8.70 -13.45
CA ASP A 375 -1.46 8.73 -13.86
C ASP A 375 -1.93 10.16 -13.51
N GLY A 376 -2.24 11.00 -14.52
CA GLY A 376 -2.26 12.46 -14.40
C GLY A 376 -3.23 12.97 -13.34
N PHE A 377 -2.81 12.91 -12.08
CA PHE A 377 -3.66 13.03 -10.89
C PHE A 377 -3.18 14.15 -9.97
N ALA A 378 -2.17 14.91 -10.40
CA ALA A 378 -1.95 16.23 -9.83
C ALA A 378 -3.16 17.11 -10.23
N SER A 379 -3.96 17.50 -9.24
CA SER A 379 -4.95 18.56 -9.38
C SER A 379 -4.32 19.74 -10.15
N THR A 380 -5.08 20.35 -11.07
CA THR A 380 -4.58 21.48 -11.88
C THR A 380 -3.84 22.48 -11.00
N PRO A 381 -2.58 22.83 -11.29
CA PRO A 381 -1.82 23.75 -10.46
C PRO A 381 -2.57 25.08 -10.32
N PHE A 382 -2.54 25.64 -9.12
CA PHE A 382 -3.13 26.96 -8.89
C PHE A 382 -2.25 28.05 -9.50
N THR A 383 -2.88 29.08 -10.05
CA THR A 383 -2.22 30.32 -10.44
C THR A 383 -1.76 31.10 -9.20
N ILE A 384 -0.83 32.05 -9.37
CA ILE A 384 -0.37 32.92 -8.28
C ILE A 384 -1.55 33.69 -7.65
N GLU A 385 -2.53 34.10 -8.46
CA GLU A 385 -3.72 34.81 -7.96
C GLU A 385 -4.61 33.89 -7.12
N GLU A 386 -4.84 32.66 -7.55
CA GLU A 386 -5.59 31.66 -6.79
C GLU A 386 -4.89 31.28 -5.48
N MET A 387 -3.56 31.15 -5.48
CA MET A 387 -2.78 30.92 -4.26
C MET A 387 -2.97 32.06 -3.26
N ARG A 388 -2.98 33.32 -3.71
CA ARG A 388 -3.27 34.47 -2.83
C ARG A 388 -4.67 34.40 -2.23
N LYS A 389 -5.67 33.98 -3.01
CA LYS A 389 -7.04 33.79 -2.50
C LYS A 389 -7.10 32.69 -1.44
N ILE A 390 -6.37 31.59 -1.65
CA ILE A 390 -6.24 30.50 -0.68
C ILE A 390 -5.63 31.02 0.63
N ASP A 391 -4.50 31.73 0.55
CA ASP A 391 -3.81 32.26 1.73
C ASP A 391 -4.69 33.27 2.49
N GLY A 392 -5.39 34.15 1.76
CA GLY A 392 -6.34 35.10 2.35
C GLY A 392 -7.50 34.42 3.09
N LEU A 393 -8.06 33.35 2.51
CA LEU A 393 -9.08 32.54 3.20
C LEU A 393 -8.53 31.88 4.47
N ILE A 394 -7.32 31.32 4.43
CA ILE A 394 -6.70 30.67 5.59
C ILE A 394 -6.48 31.67 6.72
N GLN A 395 -5.97 32.87 6.41
CA GLN A 395 -5.79 33.96 7.38
C GLN A 395 -7.12 34.35 8.01
N LEU A 396 -8.15 34.53 7.20
CA LEU A 396 -9.49 34.89 7.68
C LEU A 396 -10.06 33.80 8.60
N ILE A 397 -9.87 32.53 8.28
CA ILE A 397 -10.33 31.39 9.11
C ILE A 397 -9.47 31.23 10.38
N ASN A 398 -8.25 31.77 10.39
CA ASN A 398 -7.24 31.58 11.43
C ASN A 398 -6.82 30.10 11.60
N GLY A 399 -6.72 29.36 10.49
CA GLY A 399 -6.06 28.03 10.44
C GLY A 399 -6.46 27.00 11.50
N ARG A 400 -7.75 26.88 11.86
CA ARG A 400 -8.19 26.05 13.00
C ARG A 400 -8.22 24.53 12.75
N ASP A 401 -8.24 24.09 11.50
CA ASP A 401 -8.20 22.67 11.08
C ASP A 401 -9.18 21.72 11.83
N CYS A 402 -10.38 22.24 12.13
CA CYS A 402 -11.39 21.50 12.89
C CYS A 402 -12.15 20.44 12.08
N ALA A 403 -12.04 20.49 10.74
CA ALA A 403 -12.73 19.63 9.78
C ALA A 403 -14.28 19.68 9.80
N ALA A 404 -14.87 20.66 10.48
CA ALA A 404 -16.33 20.77 10.65
C ALA A 404 -17.08 21.07 9.33
N CYS A 405 -16.42 21.69 8.36
CA CYS A 405 -16.98 21.92 7.01
C CYS A 405 -16.91 20.69 6.10
N GLY A 406 -16.35 19.57 6.58
CA GLY A 406 -16.14 18.36 5.80
C GLY A 406 -14.88 18.36 4.93
N ALA A 407 -14.04 19.39 4.99
CA ALA A 407 -12.66 19.34 4.48
C ALA A 407 -11.69 18.84 5.57
N PRO A 408 -10.54 18.23 5.21
CA PRO A 408 -9.58 17.72 6.19
C PRO A 408 -8.92 18.82 7.03
N ASP A 409 -8.68 19.98 6.43
CA ASP A 409 -8.09 21.16 7.06
C ASP A 409 -8.52 22.44 6.35
N CYS A 410 -8.13 23.59 6.92
CA CYS A 410 -8.51 24.91 6.43
C CYS A 410 -7.90 25.24 5.07
N ARG A 411 -6.67 24.77 4.79
CA ARG A 411 -6.02 24.99 3.48
C ARG A 411 -6.78 24.26 2.38
N THR A 412 -7.08 22.99 2.60
CA THR A 412 -7.84 22.19 1.65
C THR A 412 -9.27 22.68 1.48
N PHE A 413 -9.91 23.21 2.54
CA PHE A 413 -11.18 23.92 2.40
C PHE A 413 -11.06 25.14 1.48
N ALA A 414 -10.03 25.98 1.67
CA ALA A 414 -9.80 27.16 0.85
C ALA A 414 -9.52 26.80 -0.62
N GLU A 415 -8.77 25.73 -0.87
CA GLU A 415 -8.56 25.15 -2.20
C GLU A 415 -9.88 24.72 -2.84
N ASP A 416 -10.75 24.01 -2.10
CA ASP A 416 -12.06 23.59 -2.59
C ASP A 416 -12.95 24.81 -2.93
N VAL A 417 -12.89 25.88 -2.13
CA VAL A 417 -13.63 27.14 -2.39
C VAL A 417 -13.16 27.81 -3.67
N VAL A 418 -11.83 27.97 -3.84
CA VAL A 418 -11.26 28.61 -5.03
C VAL A 418 -11.54 27.81 -6.29
N ARG A 419 -11.61 26.48 -6.19
CA ARG A 419 -12.04 25.59 -7.29
C ARG A 419 -13.56 25.60 -7.53
N GLY A 420 -14.35 26.27 -6.70
CA GLY A 420 -15.83 26.26 -6.78
C GLY A 420 -16.47 24.94 -6.33
N GLU A 421 -15.73 24.07 -5.66
CA GLU A 421 -16.18 22.76 -5.16
C GLU A 421 -16.83 22.85 -3.77
N ALA A 422 -16.70 23.99 -3.10
CA ALA A 422 -17.33 24.27 -1.81
C ALA A 422 -17.75 25.76 -1.72
N PRO A 423 -18.91 26.05 -1.12
CA PRO A 423 -19.26 27.43 -0.77
C PRO A 423 -18.46 27.90 0.45
N VAL A 424 -18.13 29.20 0.50
CA VAL A 424 -17.45 29.83 1.66
C VAL A 424 -18.25 29.60 2.95
N GLU A 425 -19.57 29.63 2.84
CA GLU A 425 -20.53 29.45 3.91
C GLU A 425 -20.47 28.04 4.53
N ALA A 426 -19.80 27.07 3.89
CA ALA A 426 -19.58 25.78 4.55
C ALA A 426 -18.68 25.91 5.79
N CYS A 427 -17.87 26.98 5.91
CA CYS A 427 -17.09 27.23 7.12
C CYS A 427 -17.97 27.79 8.25
N LEU A 428 -18.20 26.98 9.27
CA LEU A 428 -18.98 27.36 10.46
C LEU A 428 -18.37 28.56 11.20
N LEU A 429 -17.05 28.73 11.19
CA LEU A 429 -16.38 29.85 11.86
C LEU A 429 -16.63 31.18 11.14
N LEU A 430 -16.54 31.19 9.81
CA LEU A 430 -16.83 32.40 9.03
C LEU A 430 -18.31 32.79 9.19
N ARG A 431 -19.21 31.80 9.18
CA ARG A 431 -20.63 32.01 9.47
C ARG A 431 -20.88 32.53 10.89
N ALA A 432 -20.21 31.97 11.89
CA ALA A 432 -20.34 32.42 13.27
C ALA A 432 -19.85 33.86 13.48
N ARG A 433 -18.91 34.32 12.64
CA ARG A 433 -18.44 35.72 12.58
C ARG A 433 -19.34 36.64 11.77
N GLY A 434 -20.44 36.14 11.21
CA GLY A 434 -21.39 36.95 10.43
C GLY A 434 -20.89 37.38 9.06
N LEU A 435 -19.81 36.78 8.53
CA LEU A 435 -19.27 37.13 7.22
C LEU A 435 -20.08 36.43 6.12
N SER A 436 -20.68 37.20 5.21
CA SER A 436 -21.34 36.68 4.02
C SER A 436 -20.31 36.21 2.98
N GLY A 437 -20.69 35.27 2.10
CA GLY A 437 -19.82 34.83 1.01
C GLY A 437 -19.34 35.98 0.14
N GLU A 438 -20.20 36.95 -0.15
CA GLU A 438 -19.83 38.16 -0.90
C GLU A 438 -18.75 38.98 -0.17
N GLN A 439 -18.89 39.20 1.15
CA GLN A 439 -17.89 39.93 1.93
C GLN A 439 -16.53 39.21 1.92
N VAL A 440 -16.54 37.89 2.08
CA VAL A 440 -15.31 37.08 2.05
C VAL A 440 -14.68 37.10 0.65
N MET A 441 -15.47 36.93 -0.40
CA MET A 441 -14.99 36.95 -1.78
C MET A 441 -14.43 38.32 -2.16
N THR A 442 -15.06 39.42 -1.74
CA THR A 442 -14.53 40.78 -1.93
C THR A 442 -13.21 40.96 -1.20
N PHE A 443 -13.08 40.48 0.05
CA PHE A 443 -11.84 40.56 0.81
C PHE A 443 -10.68 39.83 0.11
N ILE A 444 -10.88 38.58 -0.30
CA ILE A 444 -9.79 37.78 -0.91
C ILE A 444 -9.47 38.17 -2.36
N ASN A 445 -10.40 38.84 -3.05
CA ASN A 445 -10.17 39.41 -4.39
C ASN A 445 -9.51 40.80 -4.32
N SER A 446 -9.45 41.44 -3.15
CA SER A 446 -8.77 42.72 -2.98
C SER A 446 -7.25 42.54 -3.06
N LYS A 447 -6.55 43.45 -3.76
CA LYS A 447 -5.08 43.39 -3.94
C LYS A 447 -4.27 43.60 -2.64
N GLU A 448 -4.93 43.86 -1.51
CA GLU A 448 -4.33 44.27 -0.23
C GLU A 448 -4.13 43.11 0.77
N CYS A 449 -4.27 41.87 0.34
CA CYS A 449 -4.17 40.67 1.19
C CYS A 449 -2.79 40.48 1.90
N GLY A 450 -1.85 41.43 1.74
CA GLY A 450 -0.57 41.44 2.44
C GLY A 450 -0.60 42.07 3.84
N HIS A 451 -1.47 43.04 4.16
CA HIS A 451 -1.28 43.89 5.36
C HIS A 451 -2.55 44.23 6.18
N ALA A 452 -3.75 43.79 5.80
CA ALA A 452 -4.99 44.18 6.48
C ALA A 452 -5.59 43.06 7.35
N CYS A 453 -4.90 42.63 8.41
CA CYS A 453 -5.46 41.70 9.40
C CYS A 453 -5.82 42.33 10.76
N GLN A 454 -5.77 43.65 10.92
CA GLN A 454 -6.01 44.32 12.21
C GLN A 454 -7.42 44.90 12.42
N GLY A 455 -8.37 44.69 11.50
CA GLY A 455 -9.64 45.42 11.50
C GLY A 455 -10.93 44.63 11.76
N LEU A 456 -10.89 43.31 11.96
CA LEU A 456 -12.10 42.47 12.06
C LEU A 456 -12.14 41.63 13.35
N GLY A 457 -11.70 42.23 14.45
CA GLY A 457 -11.72 41.65 15.80
C GLY A 457 -13.08 41.70 16.46
#